data_AF-A0A9X6YI60-F1
#
_entry.id   AF-A0A9X6YI60-F1
#
_cell.length_a   1.000
_cell.length_b   1.000
_cell.length_c   1.000
_cell.angle_alpha   90.00
_cell.angle_beta   90.00
_cell.angle_gamma   90.00
#
_symmetry.space_group_name_H-M   'P 1'
#
loop_
_entity.id
_entity.type
_entity.pdbx_description
1 polymer ?
#
loop_
_entity_poly.entity_id
_entity_poly.type
_entity_poly.pdbx_seq_one_letter_code
_entity_poly.pdbx_strand_id
1 'polypeptide(L)'
;MLKREERATYDNTSFFNMLKINGISSLTFKNFGFYCSIFTGALAYYIFEQTKEDKLITDIANYISNILPGVSASILGIIIAGLSIVVALTSGKIIHLLLKNKTLQNLLFPFWYAAALWALLLIFSMVLPLLIKLLPIYILKNFLIIILVVFIYTLYGTISLVGNTIRIMLILAQLSNDE
;
A
#
# COMPACT_ATOMS: atom_id res chain seq x y z
N MET A 1 16.21 22.88 -24.80
CA MET A 1 16.90 21.61 -24.51
C MET A 1 16.85 21.39 -23.00
N LEU A 2 16.06 20.42 -22.51
CA LEU A 2 16.09 20.01 -21.10
C LEU A 2 17.52 19.55 -20.75
N LYS A 3 18.07 20.02 -19.63
CA LYS A 3 19.40 19.57 -19.16
C LYS A 3 19.34 18.06 -18.94
N ARG A 4 20.46 17.36 -19.16
CA ARG A 4 20.55 15.89 -19.09
C ARG A 4 20.10 15.30 -17.74
N GLU A 5 20.08 16.12 -16.68
CA GLU A 5 19.58 15.81 -15.33
C GLU A 5 18.04 15.88 -15.18
N GLU A 6 17.33 16.55 -16.11
CA GLU A 6 15.86 16.72 -16.09
C GLU A 6 15.11 15.59 -16.82
N ARG A 7 15.81 14.58 -17.36
CA ARG A 7 15.17 13.44 -18.01
C ARG A 7 14.85 12.36 -16.97
N ALA A 8 13.59 11.94 -16.91
CA ALA A 8 13.18 10.73 -16.21
C ALA A 8 13.89 9.52 -16.84
N THR A 9 15.05 9.17 -16.32
CA THR A 9 15.76 7.93 -16.65
C THR A 9 15.18 6.78 -15.84
N TYR A 10 15.19 5.57 -16.39
CA TYR A 10 14.70 4.35 -15.73
C TYR A 10 15.27 4.19 -14.30
N ASP A 11 16.55 4.52 -14.13
CA ASP A 11 17.23 4.49 -12.82
C ASP A 11 16.61 5.45 -11.81
N ASN A 12 16.05 6.59 -12.23
CA ASN A 12 15.39 7.54 -11.33
C ASN A 12 13.90 7.21 -11.11
N THR A 13 13.32 6.29 -11.89
CA THR A 13 11.90 5.94 -11.81
C THR A 13 11.63 4.52 -11.32
N SER A 14 12.67 3.72 -11.04
CA SER A 14 12.49 2.36 -10.54
C SER A 14 11.95 2.36 -9.10
N PHE A 15 11.11 1.37 -8.77
CA PHE A 15 10.47 1.26 -7.46
C PHE A 15 11.49 1.27 -6.31
N PHE A 16 12.54 0.47 -6.44
CA PHE A 16 13.58 0.35 -5.42
C PHE A 16 14.40 1.64 -5.25
N ASN A 17 14.68 2.36 -6.34
CA ASN A 17 15.41 3.63 -6.24
C ASN A 17 14.53 4.72 -5.64
N MET A 18 13.25 4.80 -6.00
CA MET A 18 12.31 5.71 -5.34
C MET A 18 12.09 5.37 -3.86
N LEU A 19 12.07 4.09 -3.49
CA LEU A 19 12.00 3.66 -2.09
C LEU A 19 13.23 4.11 -1.30
N LYS A 20 14.41 4.03 -1.91
CA LYS A 20 15.66 4.50 -1.31
C LYS A 20 15.68 6.03 -1.15
N ILE A 21 15.16 6.77 -2.13
CA ILE A 21 15.13 8.24 -2.12
C ILE A 21 14.10 8.78 -1.11
N ASN A 22 12.88 8.23 -1.09
CA ASN A 22 11.82 8.68 -0.17
C ASN A 22 12.01 8.14 1.26
N GLY A 23 12.80 7.06 1.41
CA GLY A 23 13.13 6.43 2.67
C GLY A 23 11.97 5.64 3.26
N ILE A 24 12.23 4.38 3.63
CA ILE A 24 11.21 3.51 4.24
C ILE A 24 10.66 4.12 5.54
N SER A 25 11.49 4.84 6.31
CA SER A 25 11.10 5.39 7.61
C SER A 25 10.05 6.51 7.54
N SER A 26 10.02 7.27 6.43
CA SER A 26 9.01 8.32 6.24
C SER A 26 7.62 7.71 5.98
N LEU A 27 7.59 6.51 5.40
CA LEU A 27 6.37 5.78 5.03
C LEU A 27 5.85 4.89 6.16
N THR A 28 6.75 4.33 6.98
CA THR A 28 6.42 3.39 8.08
C THR A 28 6.30 4.09 9.43
N PHE A 29 7.41 4.51 10.06
CA PHE A 29 7.44 4.92 11.46
C PHE A 29 6.69 6.23 11.77
N LYS A 30 6.57 7.13 10.79
CA LYS A 30 5.80 8.38 10.96
C LYS A 30 4.29 8.18 10.79
N ASN A 31 3.86 7.00 10.32
CA ASN A 31 2.46 6.73 10.04
C ASN A 31 1.78 6.09 11.26
N PHE A 32 0.71 6.71 11.75
CA PHE A 32 -0.11 6.15 12.84
C PHE A 32 -0.59 4.72 12.53
N GLY A 33 -0.82 4.41 11.25
CA GLY A 33 -1.19 3.08 10.79
C GLY A 33 -0.18 1.97 11.12
N PHE A 34 1.12 2.31 11.22
CA PHE A 34 2.15 1.36 11.63
C PHE A 34 1.95 0.89 13.07
N TYR A 35 1.75 1.83 14.00
CA TYR A 35 1.50 1.52 15.41
C TYR A 35 0.19 0.74 15.59
N CYS A 36 -0.88 1.13 14.87
CA CYS A 36 -2.12 0.36 14.86
C CYS A 36 -1.92 -1.07 14.36
N SER A 37 -1.15 -1.27 13.28
CA SER A 37 -0.90 -2.60 12.74
C SER A 37 -0.15 -3.51 13.73
N ILE A 38 0.86 -2.98 14.41
CA ILE A 38 1.60 -3.71 15.45
C ILE A 38 0.68 -4.05 16.62
N PHE A 39 -0.12 -3.09 17.09
CA PHE A 39 -1.07 -3.32 18.18
C PHE A 39 -2.09 -4.41 17.82
N THR A 40 -2.66 -4.36 16.60
CA THR A 40 -3.58 -5.42 16.13
C THR A 40 -2.88 -6.76 15.98
N GLY A 41 -1.62 -6.79 15.57
CA GLY A 41 -0.82 -8.02 15.48
C GLY A 41 -0.55 -8.63 16.85
N ALA A 42 -0.18 -7.81 17.83
CA ALA A 42 0.03 -8.25 19.22
C ALA A 42 -1.27 -8.78 19.84
N LEU A 43 -2.40 -8.11 19.59
CA LEU A 43 -3.71 -8.56 20.04
C LEU A 43 -4.10 -9.89 19.37
N ALA A 44 -3.91 -10.02 18.05
CA ALA A 44 -4.17 -11.25 17.32
C ALA A 44 -3.29 -12.41 17.80
N TYR A 45 -2.01 -12.15 18.07
CA TYR A 45 -1.09 -13.13 18.65
C TYR A 45 -1.59 -13.63 20.01
N TYR A 46 -1.95 -12.72 20.91
CA TYR A 46 -2.49 -13.07 22.21
C TYR A 46 -3.76 -13.94 22.10
N ILE A 47 -4.69 -13.58 21.20
CA ILE A 47 -5.93 -14.35 20.99
C ILE A 47 -5.62 -15.74 20.41
N PHE A 48 -4.70 -15.85 19.45
CA PHE A 48 -4.37 -17.13 18.81
C PHE A 48 -3.58 -18.08 19.72
N GLU A 49 -2.78 -17.56 20.65
CA GLU A 49 -2.11 -18.38 21.67
C GLU A 49 -3.11 -18.93 22.69
N GLN A 50 -4.12 -18.15 23.08
CA GLN A 50 -5.18 -18.61 24.00
C GLN A 50 -6.15 -19.60 23.34
N THR A 51 -6.18 -19.65 22.01
CA THR A 51 -7.07 -20.53 21.26
C THR A 51 -6.46 -21.93 21.11
N LYS A 52 -7.04 -22.90 21.84
CA LYS A 52 -6.65 -24.32 21.80
C LYS A 52 -7.34 -25.11 20.68
N GLU A 53 -8.32 -24.52 20.01
CA GLU A 53 -9.09 -25.18 18.96
C GLU A 53 -8.47 -24.94 17.58
N ASP A 54 -7.71 -25.92 17.09
CA ASP A 54 -7.07 -25.86 15.77
C ASP A 54 -8.07 -25.73 14.61
N LYS A 55 -9.27 -26.27 14.80
CA LYS A 55 -10.38 -26.16 13.83
C LYS A 55 -10.78 -24.70 13.63
N LEU A 56 -10.88 -23.92 14.71
CA LEU A 56 -11.26 -22.51 14.66
C LEU A 56 -10.24 -21.70 13.84
N ILE A 57 -8.94 -21.94 14.05
CA ILE A 57 -7.87 -21.27 13.29
C ILE A 57 -7.94 -21.63 11.81
N THR A 58 -8.22 -22.89 11.48
CA THR A 58 -8.37 -23.34 10.10
C THR A 58 -9.59 -22.71 9.43
N ASP A 59 -10.70 -22.58 10.15
CA ASP A 59 -11.91 -21.92 9.66
C ASP A 59 -11.69 -20.42 9.41
N ILE A 60 -10.97 -19.73 10.31
CA ILE A 60 -10.52 -18.34 10.09
C ILE A 60 -9.63 -18.24 8.85
N ALA A 61 -8.67 -19.15 8.70
CA ALA A 61 -7.78 -19.15 7.55
C ALA A 61 -8.54 -19.31 6.22
N ASN A 62 -9.51 -20.24 6.18
CA ASN A 62 -10.38 -20.48 5.03
C ASN A 62 -11.27 -19.25 4.74
N TYR A 63 -11.81 -18.61 5.77
CA TYR A 63 -12.59 -17.38 5.61
C TYR A 63 -11.75 -16.25 5.00
N ILE A 64 -10.54 -16.03 5.54
CA ILE A 64 -9.60 -15.03 5.03
C ILE A 64 -9.20 -15.36 3.59
N SER A 65 -8.92 -16.63 3.26
CA SER A 65 -8.52 -16.99 1.89
C SER A 65 -9.62 -16.77 0.86
N ASN A 66 -10.89 -16.82 1.27
CA ASN A 66 -12.03 -16.62 0.36
C ASN A 66 -12.34 -15.12 0.14
N ILE A 67 -12.15 -14.28 1.15
CA ILE A 67 -12.56 -12.87 1.09
C ILE A 67 -11.41 -11.94 0.74
N LEU A 68 -10.23 -12.18 1.31
CA LEU A 68 -9.09 -11.26 1.21
C LEU A 68 -8.60 -11.05 -0.23
N PRO A 69 -8.58 -12.05 -1.14
CA PRO A 69 -8.20 -11.81 -2.54
C PRO A 69 -9.14 -10.82 -3.22
N GLY A 70 -10.46 -10.96 -3.01
CA GLY A 70 -11.48 -10.07 -3.58
C GLY A 70 -11.32 -8.64 -3.07
N VAL A 71 -11.22 -8.47 -1.75
CA VAL A 71 -11.01 -7.15 -1.12
C VAL A 71 -9.71 -6.50 -1.64
N SER A 72 -8.62 -7.26 -1.70
CA SER A 72 -7.32 -6.77 -2.15
C SER A 72 -7.36 -6.34 -3.62
N ALA A 73 -8.00 -7.13 -4.48
CA ALA A 73 -8.17 -6.80 -5.91
C ALA A 73 -9.02 -5.54 -6.11
N SER A 74 -10.12 -5.40 -5.36
CA SER A 74 -10.98 -4.21 -5.42
C SER A 74 -10.22 -2.95 -5.00
N ILE A 75 -9.51 -2.98 -3.87
CA ILE A 75 -8.77 -1.81 -3.39
C ILE A 75 -7.59 -1.48 -4.32
N LEU A 76 -6.89 -2.49 -4.85
CA LEU A 76 -5.86 -2.29 -5.87
C LEU A 76 -6.44 -1.58 -7.10
N GLY A 77 -7.62 -1.99 -7.57
CA GLY A 77 -8.33 -1.33 -8.67
C GLY A 77 -8.64 0.15 -8.37
N ILE A 78 -9.08 0.46 -7.15
CA ILE A 78 -9.33 1.84 -6.70
C ILE A 78 -8.04 2.67 -6.73
N ILE A 79 -6.92 2.11 -6.25
CA ILE A 79 -5.63 2.81 -6.25
C ILE A 79 -5.16 3.10 -7.68
N ILE A 80 -5.30 2.15 -8.60
CA ILE A 80 -4.94 2.33 -10.02
C ILE A 80 -5.83 3.38 -10.70
N ALA A 81 -7.12 3.39 -10.39
CA ALA A 81 -8.05 4.41 -10.88
C ALA A 81 -7.68 5.81 -10.35
N GLY A 82 -7.40 5.93 -9.04
CA GLY A 82 -6.94 7.17 -8.43
C GLY A 82 -5.63 7.68 -9.04
N LEU A 83 -4.68 6.77 -9.29
CA LEU A 83 -3.43 7.07 -9.98
C LEU A 83 -3.68 7.62 -11.39
N SER A 84 -4.58 6.98 -12.15
CA SER A 84 -4.96 7.42 -13.51
C SER A 84 -5.55 8.83 -13.51
N ILE A 85 -6.42 9.15 -12.54
CA ILE A 85 -7.00 10.49 -12.38
C ILE A 85 -5.91 11.52 -12.09
N VAL A 86 -5.02 11.24 -11.13
CA VAL A 86 -3.92 12.15 -10.78
C VAL A 86 -3.03 12.40 -11.99
N VAL A 87 -2.66 11.36 -12.74
CA VAL A 87 -1.84 11.50 -13.96
C VAL A 87 -2.56 12.35 -15.02
N ALA A 88 -3.86 12.12 -15.24
CA ALA A 88 -4.64 12.90 -16.20
C ALA A 88 -4.73 14.39 -15.81
N LEU A 89 -4.98 14.70 -14.53
CA LEU A 89 -5.04 16.07 -14.01
C LEU A 89 -3.68 16.78 -14.02
N THR A 90 -2.60 16.02 -13.98
CA THR A 90 -1.24 16.58 -13.99
C THR A 90 -0.76 16.91 -15.41
N SER A 91 -1.58 16.71 -16.44
CA SER A 91 -1.24 17.00 -17.84
C SER A 91 -1.21 18.52 -18.15
N GLY A 92 -0.28 18.96 -19.02
CA GLY A 92 -0.17 20.36 -19.45
C GLY A 92 0.96 21.16 -18.76
N LYS A 93 0.73 22.46 -18.50
CA LYS A 93 1.74 23.39 -17.94
C LYS A 93 2.27 22.96 -16.55
N ILE A 94 1.44 22.30 -15.76
CA ILE A 94 1.75 21.84 -14.39
C ILE A 94 2.82 20.73 -14.41
N ILE A 95 2.83 19.88 -15.43
CA ILE A 95 3.82 18.81 -15.62
C ILE A 95 5.24 19.38 -15.68
N HIS A 96 5.40 20.55 -16.31
CA HIS A 96 6.72 21.15 -16.53
C HIS A 96 7.30 21.76 -15.23
N LEU A 97 6.43 22.23 -14.33
CA LEU A 97 6.79 22.67 -12.97
C LEU A 97 7.11 21.50 -12.04
N LEU A 98 6.34 20.40 -12.14
CA LEU A 98 6.53 19.21 -11.30
C LEU A 98 7.71 18.32 -11.73
N LEU A 99 8.08 18.34 -13.02
CA LEU A 99 9.28 17.67 -13.52
C LEU A 99 10.56 18.38 -13.07
N LYS A 100 10.53 19.71 -12.97
CA LYS A 100 11.72 20.52 -12.62
C LYS A 100 12.26 20.24 -11.21
N ASN A 101 11.40 19.80 -10.28
CA ASN A 101 11.76 19.53 -8.89
C ASN A 101 11.66 18.04 -8.47
N LYS A 102 11.52 17.09 -9.42
CA LYS A 102 11.23 15.66 -9.13
C LYS A 102 9.98 15.43 -8.25
N THR A 103 9.14 16.45 -8.10
CA THR A 103 7.95 16.43 -7.24
C THR A 103 6.89 15.46 -7.76
N LEU A 104 6.81 15.28 -9.09
CA LEU A 104 5.90 14.31 -9.70
C LEU A 104 6.20 12.87 -9.26
N GLN A 105 7.48 12.49 -9.19
CA GLN A 105 7.92 11.15 -8.79
C GLN A 105 7.59 10.89 -7.32
N ASN A 106 7.82 11.88 -6.46
CA ASN A 106 7.49 11.80 -5.04
C ASN A 106 5.98 11.78 -4.77
N LEU A 107 5.18 12.32 -5.69
CA LEU A 107 3.72 12.31 -5.62
C LEU A 107 3.13 10.96 -6.06
N LEU A 108 3.69 10.34 -7.10
CA LEU A 108 3.25 9.05 -7.62
C LEU A 108 3.75 7.86 -6.79
N PHE A 109 4.90 7.99 -6.13
CA PHE A 109 5.51 6.89 -5.39
C PHE A 109 4.63 6.32 -4.26
N PRO A 110 3.93 7.13 -3.43
CA PRO A 110 2.99 6.62 -2.42
C PRO A 110 1.88 5.72 -3.00
N PHE A 111 1.35 6.05 -4.18
CA PHE A 111 0.38 5.19 -4.88
C PHE A 111 1.01 3.86 -5.29
N TRP A 112 2.23 3.92 -5.82
CA TRP A 112 2.93 2.73 -6.28
C TRP A 112 3.31 1.81 -5.11
N TYR A 113 3.72 2.40 -3.98
CA TYR A 113 3.98 1.69 -2.73
C TYR A 113 2.72 1.01 -2.18
N ALA A 114 1.58 1.72 -2.12
CA ALA A 114 0.32 1.14 -1.68
C ALA A 114 -0.15 0.01 -2.63
N ALA A 115 -0.05 0.20 -3.94
CA ALA A 115 -0.39 -0.82 -4.93
C ALA A 115 0.49 -2.08 -4.78
N ALA A 116 1.80 -1.92 -4.56
CA ALA A 116 2.71 -3.04 -4.34
C ALA A 116 2.36 -3.86 -3.09
N LEU A 117 1.99 -3.19 -1.98
CA LEU A 117 1.55 -3.86 -0.76
C LEU A 117 0.24 -4.64 -0.96
N TRP A 118 -0.75 -4.06 -1.65
CA TRP A 118 -1.99 -4.75 -1.98
C TRP A 118 -1.79 -5.92 -2.92
N ALA A 119 -0.91 -5.78 -3.93
CA ALA A 119 -0.56 -6.89 -4.81
C ALA A 119 0.11 -8.04 -4.06
N LEU A 120 0.99 -7.72 -3.10
CA LEU A 120 1.63 -8.71 -2.24
C LEU A 120 0.63 -9.39 -1.30
N LEU A 121 -0.31 -8.66 -0.72
CA LEU A 121 -1.43 -9.22 0.05
C LEU A 121 -2.30 -10.14 -0.79
N LEU A 122 -2.61 -9.75 -2.03
CA LEU A 122 -3.36 -10.57 -2.97
C LEU A 122 -2.64 -11.90 -3.22
N ILE A 123 -1.34 -11.86 -3.53
CA ILE A 123 -0.53 -13.07 -3.75
C ILE A 123 -0.53 -13.96 -2.49
N PHE A 124 -0.28 -13.40 -1.31
CA PHE A 124 -0.29 -14.18 -0.06
C PHE A 124 -1.66 -14.78 0.24
N SER A 125 -2.74 -14.04 -0.01
CA SER A 125 -4.11 -14.54 0.19
C SER A 125 -4.48 -15.66 -0.81
N MET A 126 -4.00 -15.58 -2.06
CA MET A 126 -4.21 -16.63 -3.06
C MET A 126 -3.44 -17.92 -2.77
N VAL A 127 -2.27 -17.81 -2.13
CA VAL A 127 -1.45 -18.96 -1.74
C VAL A 127 -1.94 -19.59 -0.42
N LEU A 128 -2.72 -18.86 0.38
CA LEU A 128 -3.23 -19.31 1.69
C LEU A 128 -3.95 -20.67 1.67
N PRO A 129 -4.85 -21.00 0.71
CA PRO A 129 -5.49 -22.32 0.65
C PRO A 129 -4.51 -23.49 0.52
N LEU A 130 -3.38 -23.27 -0.15
CA LEU A 130 -2.31 -24.26 -0.28
C LEU A 130 -1.56 -24.40 1.05
N LEU A 131 -1.27 -23.27 1.69
CA LEU A 131 -0.56 -23.22 2.98
C LEU A 131 -1.34 -23.87 4.12
N ILE A 132 -2.68 -23.72 4.14
CA ILE A 132 -3.56 -24.37 5.13
C ILE A 132 -3.38 -25.90 5.11
N LYS A 133 -3.14 -26.50 3.94
CA LYS A 133 -2.97 -27.96 3.78
C LYS A 133 -1.56 -28.45 4.08
N LEU A 134 -0.55 -27.60 3.84
CA LEU A 134 0.86 -27.99 3.89
C LEU A 134 1.55 -27.64 5.21
N LEU A 135 1.10 -26.59 5.90
CA LEU A 135 1.79 -26.08 7.09
C LEU A 135 1.19 -26.62 8.38
N PRO A 136 2.03 -26.85 9.42
CA PRO A 136 1.53 -27.12 10.76
C PRO A 136 0.83 -25.89 11.35
N ILE A 137 -0.12 -26.13 12.26
CA ILE A 137 -1.01 -25.09 12.79
C ILE A 137 -0.26 -23.91 13.43
N TYR A 138 0.86 -24.17 14.10
CA TYR A 138 1.69 -23.12 14.70
C TYR A 138 2.26 -22.15 13.65
N ILE A 139 2.71 -22.66 12.51
CA ILE A 139 3.23 -21.81 11.42
C ILE A 139 2.06 -21.08 10.74
N LEU A 140 0.91 -21.74 10.58
CA LEU A 140 -0.30 -21.11 10.03
C LEU A 140 -0.76 -19.92 10.89
N LYS A 141 -0.78 -20.05 12.22
CA LYS A 141 -1.10 -18.95 13.16
C LYS A 141 -0.20 -17.74 12.92
N ASN A 142 1.12 -17.95 12.88
CA ASN A 142 2.09 -16.88 12.62
C ASN A 142 1.88 -16.23 11.25
N PHE A 143 1.59 -17.03 10.22
CA PHE A 143 1.33 -16.52 8.87
C PHE A 143 0.06 -15.65 8.82
N LEU A 144 -1.02 -16.06 9.50
CA LEU A 144 -2.26 -15.28 9.60
C LEU A 144 -2.04 -13.94 10.32
N ILE A 145 -1.22 -13.93 11.38
CA ILE A 145 -0.87 -12.69 12.09
C ILE A 145 -0.13 -11.73 11.16
N ILE A 146 0.86 -12.24 10.41
CA ILE A 146 1.61 -11.42 9.44
C ILE A 146 0.65 -10.85 8.38
N ILE A 147 -0.24 -11.66 7.82
CA ILE A 147 -1.26 -11.18 6.88
C ILE A 147 -2.09 -10.07 7.49
N LEU A 148 -2.57 -10.23 8.73
CA LEU A 148 -3.43 -9.26 9.40
C LEU A 148 -2.68 -7.95 9.67
N VAL A 149 -1.43 -8.01 10.13
CA VAL A 149 -0.58 -6.82 10.34
C VAL A 149 -0.37 -6.08 9.03
N VAL A 150 0.03 -6.79 7.97
CA VAL A 150 0.27 -6.19 6.65
C VAL A 150 -1.03 -5.61 6.09
N PHE A 151 -2.16 -6.30 6.26
CA PHE A 151 -3.47 -5.82 5.83
C PHE A 151 -3.84 -4.49 6.51
N ILE A 152 -3.79 -4.43 7.84
CA ILE A 152 -4.13 -3.22 8.60
C ILE A 152 -3.17 -2.07 8.24
N TYR A 153 -1.87 -2.35 8.17
CA TYR A 153 -0.88 -1.35 7.77
C TYR A 153 -1.18 -0.78 6.38
N THR A 154 -1.47 -1.65 5.41
CA THR A 154 -1.77 -1.26 4.04
C THR A 154 -3.09 -0.49 3.93
N LEU A 155 -4.10 -0.88 4.72
CA LEU A 155 -5.38 -0.19 4.78
C LEU A 155 -5.23 1.26 5.25
N TYR A 156 -4.54 1.48 6.38
CA TYR A 156 -4.26 2.84 6.87
C TYR A 156 -3.37 3.63 5.91
N GLY A 157 -2.38 2.98 5.28
CA GLY A 157 -1.58 3.60 4.23
C GLY A 157 -2.43 4.11 3.07
N THR A 158 -3.43 3.33 2.65
CA THR A 158 -4.37 3.70 1.58
C THR A 158 -5.29 4.84 2.00
N ILE A 159 -5.82 4.83 3.22
CA ILE A 159 -6.65 5.94 3.74
C ILE A 159 -5.85 7.25 3.78
N SER A 160 -4.60 7.20 4.28
CA SER A 160 -3.70 8.36 4.31
C SER A 160 -3.39 8.87 2.90
N LEU A 161 -3.17 7.95 1.95
CA LEU A 161 -2.95 8.28 0.55
C LEU A 161 -4.13 9.02 -0.07
N VAL A 162 -5.37 8.53 0.14
CA VAL A 162 -6.59 9.19 -0.35
C VAL A 162 -6.70 10.59 0.25
N GLY A 163 -6.49 10.73 1.56
CA GLY A 163 -6.54 12.03 2.24
C GLY A 163 -5.52 13.04 1.68
N ASN A 164 -4.28 12.60 1.45
CA ASN A 164 -3.25 13.46 0.85
C ASN A 164 -3.58 13.84 -0.58
N THR A 165 -4.15 12.91 -1.36
CA THR A 165 -4.56 13.16 -2.74
C THR A 165 -5.65 14.22 -2.82
N ILE A 166 -6.66 14.15 -1.95
CA ILE A 166 -7.73 15.16 -1.87
C ILE A 166 -7.14 16.54 -1.57
N ARG A 167 -6.20 16.64 -0.61
CA ARG A 167 -5.54 17.92 -0.29
C ARG A 167 -4.79 18.49 -1.48
N ILE A 168 -4.05 17.65 -2.21
CA ILE A 168 -3.33 18.06 -3.42
C ILE A 168 -4.31 18.55 -4.49
N MET A 169 -5.39 17.82 -4.75
CA MET A 169 -6.40 18.23 -5.74
C MET A 169 -7.04 19.57 -5.37
N LEU A 170 -7.34 19.81 -4.09
CA LEU A 170 -7.89 21.09 -3.63
C LEU A 170 -6.90 22.24 -3.86
N ILE A 171 -5.61 22.05 -3.54
CA ILE A 171 -4.56 23.05 -3.78
C ILE A 171 -4.41 23.34 -5.28
N LEU A 172 -4.41 22.30 -6.12
CA LEU A 172 -4.32 22.46 -7.57
C LEU A 172 -5.55 23.19 -8.15
N ALA A 173 -6.74 22.88 -7.64
CA ALA A 173 -7.98 23.56 -8.06
C ALA A 173 -7.99 25.04 -7.67
N GLN A 174 -7.46 25.40 -6.50
CA GLN A 174 -7.30 26.80 -6.08
C GLN A 174 -6.33 27.55 -7.01
N LEU A 175 -5.16 26.97 -7.27
CA LEU A 175 -4.16 27.57 -8.15
C LEU A 175 -4.64 27.75 -9.59
N SER A 176 -5.52 26.86 -10.08
CA SER A 176 -6.09 26.97 -11.42
C SER A 176 -7.17 28.05 -11.54
N ASN A 177 -7.77 28.51 -10.44
CA ASN A 177 -8.78 29.56 -10.44
C ASN A 177 -8.17 30.97 -10.23
N ASP A 178 -6.89 31.05 -9.86
CA ASP A 178 -6.14 32.30 -9.70
C ASP A 178 -5.42 32.74 -11.00
N GLU A 179 -5.57 31.99 -12.10
CA GLU A 179 -5.19 32.40 -13.49
C GLU A 179 -6.42 32.89 -14.27
#